data_AF-A0A3N2P4P6-F1
#
_entry.id   AF-A0A3N2P4P6-F1
#
_cell.length_a   1.000
_cell.length_b   1.000
_cell.length_c   1.000
_cell.angle_alpha   90.00
_cell.angle_beta   90.00
_cell.angle_gamma   90.00
#
_symmetry.space_group_name_H-M   'P 1'
#
loop_
_entity.id
_entity.type
_entity.pdbx_description
1 polymer ?
#
loop_
_entity_poly.entity_id
_entity_poly.type
_entity_poly.pdbx_seq_one_letter_code
_entity_poly.pdbx_strand_id
1 'polypeptide(L)'
;MGSEPLWRRPGRRPRRMRGLLSLAAAGLFVCCVGAAGLGAWNYQHVRQSSGEARESAEAFLRDVVDDDADGAYDRLCVDTRERWSREDFVRQLSVPPTITRYDIEDVQVASDQGQLRGTVVAKLTRRSGVVDRREIPLVKEDDQWRVCGDPF
;
A
#
# COMPACT_ATOMS: atom_id res chain seq x y z
N MET A 1 -43.34 42.16 60.38
CA MET A 1 -43.25 41.49 59.06
C MET A 1 -41.77 41.37 58.71
N GLY A 2 -41.16 40.21 58.95
CA GLY A 2 -39.77 39.95 58.58
C GLY A 2 -39.75 38.67 57.75
N SER A 3 -39.39 38.76 56.47
CA SER A 3 -39.24 37.62 55.57
C SER A 3 -37.89 36.95 55.82
N GLU A 4 -37.91 35.72 56.30
CA GLU A 4 -36.70 34.90 56.44
C GLU A 4 -36.16 34.50 55.05
N PRO A 5 -34.84 34.58 54.82
CA PRO A 5 -34.24 34.14 53.56
C PRO A 5 -34.22 32.61 53.50
N LEU A 6 -34.80 32.05 52.43
CA LEU A 6 -34.74 30.62 52.12
C LEU A 6 -33.29 30.20 51.84
N TRP A 7 -32.62 29.68 52.86
CA TRP A 7 -31.31 29.05 52.74
C TRP A 7 -31.41 27.78 51.87
N ARG A 8 -30.99 27.89 50.61
CA ARG A 8 -30.90 26.77 49.67
C ARG A 8 -29.63 25.97 49.99
N ARG A 9 -29.78 24.79 50.60
CA ARG A 9 -28.64 23.88 50.88
C ARG A 9 -27.84 23.63 49.61
N PRO A 10 -26.50 23.73 49.63
CA PRO A 10 -25.69 23.29 48.50
C PRO A 10 -25.88 21.78 48.34
N GLY A 11 -26.50 21.37 47.23
CA GLY A 11 -26.67 19.96 46.88
C GLY A 11 -25.30 19.30 46.85
N ARG A 12 -25.06 18.35 47.76
CA ARG A 12 -23.86 17.52 47.75
C ARG A 12 -23.84 16.78 46.41
N ARG A 13 -22.96 17.19 45.49
CA ARG A 13 -22.70 16.44 44.25
C ARG A 13 -22.34 15.00 44.66
N PRO A 14 -23.07 13.97 44.19
CA PRO A 14 -22.79 12.61 44.57
C PRO A 14 -21.40 12.24 44.05
N ARG A 15 -20.49 11.85 44.95
CA ARG A 15 -19.10 11.43 44.63
C ARG A 15 -19.05 10.33 43.57
N ARG A 16 -20.14 9.56 43.40
CA ARG A 16 -20.32 8.54 42.36
C ARG A 16 -20.26 9.10 40.93
N MET A 17 -20.68 10.35 40.70
CA MET A 17 -20.59 10.98 39.37
C MET A 17 -19.15 11.25 38.93
N ARG A 18 -18.23 11.53 39.86
CA ARG A 18 -16.81 11.71 39.51
C ARG A 18 -16.17 10.41 39.04
N GLY A 19 -16.47 9.29 39.70
CA GLY A 19 -15.97 7.97 39.28
C GLY A 19 -16.50 7.52 37.91
N LEU A 20 -17.80 7.75 37.66
CA LEU A 20 -18.43 7.47 36.36
C LEU A 20 -17.84 8.32 35.23
N LEU A 21 -17.59 9.62 35.47
CA LEU A 21 -16.94 10.48 34.48
C LEU A 21 -15.51 10.02 34.18
N SER A 22 -14.74 9.61 35.19
CA SER A 22 -13.36 9.13 34.99
C SER A 22 -13.31 7.84 34.18
N LEU A 23 -14.24 6.90 34.42
CA LEU A 23 -14.34 5.68 33.63
C LEU A 23 -14.75 5.96 32.17
N ALA A 24 -15.70 6.86 31.96
CA ALA A 24 -16.11 7.28 30.61
C ALA A 24 -14.96 7.96 29.85
N ALA A 25 -14.22 8.85 30.52
CA ALA A 25 -13.05 9.51 29.93
C ALA A 25 -11.92 8.53 29.61
N ALA A 26 -11.64 7.57 30.50
CA ALA A 26 -10.65 6.52 30.27
C ALA A 26 -11.05 5.61 29.09
N GLY A 27 -12.32 5.23 28.99
CA GLY A 27 -12.84 4.43 27.87
C GLY A 27 -12.72 5.16 26.53
N LEU A 28 -13.09 6.45 26.49
CA LEU A 28 -12.92 7.30 25.30
C LEU A 28 -11.45 7.44 24.91
N PHE A 29 -10.55 7.66 25.88
CA PHE A 29 -9.13 7.76 25.62
C PHE A 29 -8.55 6.45 25.05
N VAL A 30 -8.89 5.30 25.63
CA VAL A 30 -8.47 3.99 25.11
C VAL A 30 -9.05 3.71 23.72
N CYS A 31 -10.31 4.10 23.46
CA CYS A 31 -10.93 3.95 22.15
C CYS A 31 -10.22 4.80 21.10
N CYS A 32 -9.97 6.09 21.38
CA CYS A 32 -9.31 7.00 20.46
C CYS A 32 -7.84 6.63 20.23
N VAL A 33 -7.09 6.32 21.30
CA VAL A 33 -5.67 5.92 21.19
C VAL A 33 -5.54 4.53 20.56
N GLY A 34 -6.45 3.60 20.86
CA GLY A 34 -6.48 2.28 20.23
C GLY A 34 -6.79 2.35 18.75
N ALA A 35 -7.81 3.11 18.34
CA ALA A 35 -8.16 3.30 16.93
C ALA A 35 -7.04 4.05 16.17
N ALA A 36 -6.46 5.10 16.76
CA ALA A 36 -5.34 5.82 16.16
C ALA A 36 -4.07 4.96 16.07
N GLY A 37 -3.76 4.17 17.10
CA GLY A 37 -2.60 3.29 17.14
C GLY A 37 -2.70 2.15 16.12
N LEU A 38 -3.84 1.46 16.06
CA LEU A 38 -4.11 0.42 15.05
C LEU A 38 -4.13 1.00 13.64
N GLY A 39 -4.73 2.19 13.46
CA GLY A 39 -4.73 2.89 12.18
C GLY A 39 -3.34 3.29 11.72
N ALA A 40 -2.51 3.86 12.62
CA ALA A 40 -1.15 4.27 12.30
C ALA A 40 -0.22 3.08 12.01
N TRP A 41 -0.37 1.97 12.73
CA TRP A 41 0.43 0.76 12.49
C TRP A 41 0.10 0.12 11.14
N ASN A 42 -1.18 0.00 10.81
CA ASN A 42 -1.63 -0.51 9.51
C ASN A 42 -1.17 0.43 8.37
N TYR A 43 -1.26 1.74 8.57
CA TYR A 43 -0.81 2.74 7.60
C TYR A 43 0.69 2.68 7.32
N GLN A 44 1.52 2.49 8.36
CA GLN A 44 2.97 2.37 8.20
C GLN A 44 3.35 1.08 7.48
N HIS A 45 2.70 -0.04 7.78
CA HIS A 45 2.95 -1.31 7.09
C HIS A 45 2.57 -1.24 5.61
N VAL A 46 1.41 -0.65 5.28
CA VAL A 46 1.00 -0.47 3.88
C VAL A 46 1.96 0.45 3.14
N ARG A 47 2.36 1.59 3.73
CA ARG A 47 3.33 2.51 3.10
C ARG A 47 4.69 1.88 2.86
N GLN A 48 5.21 1.12 3.82
CA GLN A 48 6.48 0.40 3.65
C GLN A 48 6.37 -0.61 2.50
N SER A 49 5.25 -1.33 2.46
CA SER A 49 4.97 -2.28 1.38
C SER A 49 4.82 -1.63 0.00
N SER A 50 4.28 -0.41 -0.08
CA SER A 50 4.25 0.38 -1.32
C SER A 50 5.65 0.76 -1.80
N GLY A 51 6.59 1.04 -0.89
CA GLY A 51 7.99 1.27 -1.21
C GLY A 51 8.66 0.03 -1.84
N GLU A 52 8.50 -1.13 -1.20
CA GLU A 52 9.05 -2.40 -1.70
C GLU A 52 8.46 -2.79 -3.07
N ALA A 53 7.15 -2.59 -3.26
CA ALA A 53 6.47 -2.82 -4.53
C ALA A 53 7.00 -1.90 -5.64
N ARG A 54 7.24 -0.61 -5.31
CA ARG A 54 7.85 0.36 -6.21
C ARG A 54 9.24 -0.09 -6.64
N GLU A 55 10.12 -0.37 -5.67
CA GLU A 55 11.50 -0.78 -5.94
C GLU A 55 11.57 -2.02 -6.83
N SER A 56 10.66 -2.98 -6.62
CA SER A 56 10.61 -4.21 -7.41
C SER A 56 10.15 -3.95 -8.84
N ALA A 57 9.17 -3.07 -9.04
CA ALA A 57 8.76 -2.62 -10.37
C ALA A 57 9.85 -1.80 -11.06
N GLU A 58 10.57 -0.93 -10.34
CA GLU A 58 11.73 -0.19 -10.88
C GLU A 58 12.85 -1.14 -11.31
N ALA A 59 13.11 -2.20 -10.53
CA ALA A 59 14.11 -3.19 -10.89
C ALA A 59 13.71 -3.97 -12.14
N PHE A 60 12.45 -4.39 -12.26
CA PHE A 60 11.94 -5.02 -13.48
C PHE A 60 12.05 -4.10 -14.70
N LEU A 61 11.60 -2.84 -14.59
CA LEU A 61 11.67 -1.88 -15.69
C LEU A 61 13.11 -1.52 -16.07
N ARG A 62 14.03 -1.49 -15.10
CA ARG A 62 15.46 -1.32 -15.35
C ARG A 62 16.01 -2.48 -16.15
N ASP A 63 15.76 -3.72 -15.74
CA ASP A 63 16.23 -4.90 -16.46
C ASP A 63 15.69 -4.91 -17.90
N VAL A 64 14.42 -4.49 -18.11
CA VAL A 64 13.84 -4.32 -19.45
C VAL A 64 14.54 -3.22 -20.28
N VAL A 65 14.91 -2.09 -19.68
CA VAL A 65 15.61 -0.99 -20.36
C VAL A 65 17.07 -1.34 -20.66
N ASP A 66 17.71 -2.10 -19.77
CA ASP A 66 19.09 -2.56 -19.89
C ASP A 66 19.24 -3.79 -20.80
N ASP A 67 18.14 -4.23 -21.43
CA ASP A 67 18.07 -5.41 -22.32
C ASP A 67 18.38 -6.75 -21.61
N ASP A 68 18.24 -6.78 -20.27
CA ASP A 68 18.38 -7.98 -19.44
C ASP A 68 17.04 -8.71 -19.32
N ALA A 69 16.66 -9.41 -20.38
CA ALA A 69 15.42 -10.18 -20.42
C ALA A 69 15.41 -11.35 -19.41
N ASP A 70 16.57 -11.93 -19.09
CA ASP A 70 16.66 -13.02 -18.11
C ASP A 70 16.42 -12.52 -16.68
N GLY A 71 17.03 -11.39 -16.31
CA GLY A 71 16.80 -10.73 -15.03
C GLY A 71 15.34 -10.27 -14.87
N ALA A 72 14.76 -9.70 -15.94
CA ALA A 72 13.35 -9.32 -15.94
C ALA A 72 12.41 -10.53 -15.77
N TYR A 73 12.73 -11.68 -16.39
CA TYR A 73 11.94 -12.92 -16.24
C TYR A 73 11.97 -13.47 -14.81
N ASP A 74 13.12 -13.40 -14.14
CA ASP A 74 13.26 -13.88 -12.76
C ASP A 74 12.44 -13.09 -11.74
N ARG A 75 12.03 -11.86 -12.09
CA ARG A 75 11.14 -11.03 -11.27
C ARG A 75 9.66 -11.29 -11.50
N LEU A 76 9.31 -12.13 -12.48
CA LEU A 76 7.92 -12.49 -12.74
C LEU A 76 7.38 -13.42 -11.67
N CYS A 77 6.09 -13.28 -11.39
CA CYS A 77 5.38 -14.16 -10.46
C CYS A 77 5.17 -15.55 -11.04
N VAL A 78 4.94 -16.53 -10.16
CA VAL A 78 4.78 -17.94 -10.54
C VAL A 78 3.71 -18.11 -11.62
N ASP A 79 2.54 -17.51 -11.44
CA ASP A 79 1.41 -17.58 -12.39
C ASP A 79 1.77 -17.06 -13.80
N THR A 80 2.62 -16.03 -13.89
CA THR A 80 3.07 -15.51 -15.20
C THR A 80 4.13 -16.41 -15.80
N ARG A 81 5.05 -16.96 -14.99
CA ARG A 81 6.08 -17.91 -15.45
C ARG A 81 5.52 -19.26 -15.89
N GLU A 82 4.36 -19.66 -15.37
CA GLU A 82 3.63 -20.84 -15.84
C GLU A 82 2.97 -20.62 -17.22
N ARG A 83 2.56 -19.38 -17.51
CA ARG A 83 1.94 -19.00 -18.78
C ARG A 83 2.95 -18.69 -19.88
N TRP A 84 4.09 -18.12 -19.50
CA TRP A 84 5.16 -17.72 -20.41
C TRP A 84 6.42 -18.51 -20.12
N SER A 85 6.85 -19.32 -21.08
CA SER A 85 8.17 -19.94 -21.02
C SER A 85 9.25 -18.84 -21.02
N ARG A 86 10.41 -19.13 -20.41
CA ARG A 86 11.55 -18.20 -20.42
C ARG A 86 11.93 -17.83 -21.84
N GLU A 87 11.98 -18.79 -22.76
CA GLU A 87 12.36 -18.50 -24.14
C GLU A 87 11.30 -17.66 -24.88
N ASP A 88 10.01 -17.87 -24.61
CA ASP A 88 8.94 -17.02 -25.17
C ASP A 88 9.04 -15.59 -24.67
N PHE A 89 9.26 -15.41 -23.37
CA PHE A 89 9.43 -14.08 -22.78
C PHE A 89 10.66 -13.37 -23.38
N VAL A 90 11.81 -14.03 -23.42
CA VAL A 90 13.04 -13.45 -23.99
C VAL A 90 12.84 -13.11 -25.47
N ARG A 91 12.22 -14.00 -26.26
CA ARG A 91 11.89 -13.70 -27.66
C ARG A 91 10.99 -12.47 -27.79
N GLN A 92 9.98 -12.37 -26.94
CA GLN A 92 9.03 -11.25 -26.94
C GLN A 92 9.71 -9.92 -26.57
N LEU A 93 10.61 -9.92 -25.58
CA LEU A 93 11.40 -8.73 -25.22
C LEU A 93 12.45 -8.38 -26.27
N SER A 94 13.02 -9.37 -26.96
CA SER A 94 14.04 -9.15 -28.01
C SER A 94 13.48 -8.50 -29.28
N VAL A 95 12.16 -8.59 -29.51
CA VAL A 95 11.48 -7.77 -30.51
C VAL A 95 11.52 -6.33 -30.01
N PRO A 96 12.11 -5.36 -30.74
CA PRO A 96 12.63 -4.10 -30.22
C PRO A 96 11.83 -3.57 -29.02
N PRO A 97 12.32 -3.76 -27.78
CA PRO A 97 11.64 -3.27 -26.61
C PRO A 97 11.74 -1.77 -26.71
N THR A 98 10.61 -1.17 -27.05
CA THR A 98 10.64 0.20 -27.52
C THR A 98 10.96 1.12 -26.35
N ILE A 99 10.92 0.66 -25.10
CA ILE A 99 11.03 1.50 -23.90
C ILE A 99 12.48 1.98 -23.71
N THR A 100 12.69 3.29 -23.67
CA THR A 100 13.99 3.94 -23.44
C THR A 100 14.03 4.68 -22.10
N ARG A 101 12.86 4.96 -21.52
CA ARG A 101 12.73 5.62 -20.23
C ARG A 101 11.43 5.17 -19.58
N TYR A 102 11.44 5.08 -18.26
CA TYR A 102 10.26 4.90 -17.45
C TYR A 102 10.20 5.95 -16.34
N ASP A 103 9.00 6.24 -15.85
CA ASP A 103 8.74 7.06 -14.67
C ASP A 103 7.57 6.43 -13.92
N ILE A 104 7.74 6.12 -12.63
CA ILE A 104 6.64 5.58 -11.82
C ILE A 104 5.87 6.72 -11.19
N GLU A 105 4.63 6.87 -11.63
CA GLU A 105 3.73 7.95 -11.24
C GLU A 105 2.95 7.63 -9.97
N ASP A 106 2.50 6.37 -9.81
CA ASP A 106 1.67 5.95 -8.69
C ASP A 106 1.92 4.50 -8.30
N VAL A 107 1.70 4.18 -7.02
CA VAL A 107 1.82 2.83 -6.48
C VAL A 107 0.71 2.59 -5.47
N GLN A 108 -0.13 1.60 -5.77
CA GLN A 108 -1.24 1.20 -4.94
C GLN A 108 -0.97 -0.19 -4.40
N VAL A 109 -1.15 -0.40 -3.10
CA VAL A 109 -1.02 -1.71 -2.46
C VAL A 109 -2.30 -2.01 -1.69
N ALA A 110 -2.80 -3.21 -1.87
CA ALA A 110 -3.97 -3.72 -1.17
C ALA A 110 -3.69 -5.14 -0.66
N SER A 111 -4.39 -5.52 0.41
CA SER A 111 -4.41 -6.90 0.89
C SER A 111 -5.71 -7.55 0.42
N ASP A 112 -5.60 -8.68 -0.29
CA ASP A 112 -6.74 -9.50 -0.71
C ASP A 112 -6.55 -10.92 -0.17
N GLN A 113 -7.47 -11.38 0.67
CA GLN A 113 -7.45 -12.71 1.30
C GLN A 113 -6.12 -13.07 1.99
N GLY A 114 -5.41 -12.09 2.55
CA GLY A 114 -4.11 -12.28 3.22
C GLY A 114 -2.90 -12.23 2.29
N GLN A 115 -3.09 -12.12 0.98
CA GLN A 115 -2.04 -11.88 0.00
C GLN A 115 -1.93 -10.39 -0.30
N LEU A 116 -0.72 -9.82 -0.25
CA LEU A 116 -0.50 -8.45 -0.67
C LEU A 116 -0.39 -8.38 -2.20
N ARG A 117 -1.19 -7.49 -2.79
CA ARG A 117 -1.21 -7.18 -4.21
C ARG A 117 -0.91 -5.70 -4.40
N GLY A 118 -0.25 -5.39 -5.51
CA GLY A 118 0.17 -4.05 -5.85
C GLY A 118 -0.16 -3.74 -7.29
N THR A 119 -0.41 -2.47 -7.59
CA THR A 119 -0.47 -1.96 -8.95
C THR A 119 0.44 -0.75 -9.02
N VAL A 120 1.44 -0.84 -9.88
CA VAL A 120 2.37 0.26 -10.15
C VAL A 120 1.98 0.90 -11.47
N VAL A 121 1.70 2.20 -11.46
CA VAL A 121 1.41 2.97 -12.66
C VAL A 121 2.71 3.61 -13.15
N ALA A 122 3.18 3.17 -14.31
CA ALA A 122 4.40 3.66 -14.93
C ALA A 122 4.11 4.34 -16.27
N LYS A 123 4.76 5.47 -16.50
CA LYS A 123 4.83 6.15 -17.78
C LYS A 123 6.06 5.67 -18.54
N LEU A 124 5.86 5.01 -19.65
CA LEU A 124 6.89 4.43 -20.50
C LEU A 124 7.10 5.33 -21.71
N THR A 125 8.34 5.73 -21.96
CA THR A 125 8.73 6.44 -23.18
C THR A 125 9.39 5.46 -24.12
N ARG A 126 8.92 5.45 -25.35
CA ARG A 126 9.40 4.58 -26.41
C ARG A 126 10.46 5.26 -27.28
N ARG A 127 11.29 4.49 -27.98
CA ARG A 127 12.31 4.92 -28.94
C ARG A 127 11.69 5.68 -30.11
N SER A 128 10.44 5.37 -30.45
CA SER A 128 9.64 6.13 -31.42
C SER A 128 9.23 7.53 -30.93
N GLY A 129 9.46 7.84 -29.65
CA GLY A 129 8.99 9.05 -28.97
C GLY A 129 7.58 8.94 -28.40
N VAL A 130 6.88 7.82 -28.65
CA VAL A 130 5.54 7.56 -28.08
C VAL A 130 5.67 7.40 -26.56
N VAL A 131 4.72 7.97 -25.83
CA VAL A 131 4.65 7.85 -24.38
C VAL A 131 3.33 7.20 -23.99
N ASP A 132 3.40 6.06 -23.32
CA ASP A 132 2.23 5.31 -22.84
C ASP A 132 2.25 5.13 -21.32
N ARG A 133 1.08 5.21 -20.70
CA ARG A 133 0.89 4.87 -19.29
C ARG A 133 0.48 3.40 -19.19
N ARG A 134 1.15 2.65 -18.33
CA ARG A 134 0.91 1.23 -18.09
C ARG A 134 0.74 0.94 -16.62
N GLU A 135 -0.20 0.05 -16.33
CA GLU A 135 -0.39 -0.54 -15.01
C GLU A 135 0.36 -1.86 -14.97
N ILE A 136 1.22 -2.02 -13.98
CA ILE A 136 2.05 -3.20 -13.76
C ILE A 136 1.50 -3.85 -12.49
N PRO A 137 0.76 -4.97 -12.61
CA PRO A 137 0.31 -5.70 -11.44
C PRO A 137 1.50 -6.38 -10.77
N LEU A 138 1.52 -6.37 -9.44
CA LEU A 138 2.47 -7.10 -8.63
C LEU A 138 1.75 -7.88 -7.55
N VAL A 139 2.40 -8.94 -7.08
CA VAL A 139 1.96 -9.72 -5.94
C VAL A 139 3.16 -10.03 -5.05
N LYS A 140 2.92 -10.09 -3.73
CA LYS A 140 3.96 -10.52 -2.79
C LYS A 140 3.93 -12.05 -2.65
N GLU A 141 4.99 -12.71 -3.12
CA GLU A 141 5.22 -14.17 -3.02
C GLU A 141 6.52 -14.39 -2.25
N ASP A 142 6.51 -15.26 -1.23
CA ASP A 142 7.69 -15.58 -0.41
C ASP A 142 8.44 -14.32 0.09
N ASP A 143 7.67 -13.35 0.60
CA ASP A 143 8.15 -12.03 1.04
C ASP A 143 8.80 -11.14 -0.03
N GLN A 144 8.69 -11.51 -1.32
CA GLN A 144 9.22 -10.76 -2.45
C GLN A 144 8.09 -10.27 -3.36
N TRP A 145 8.19 -9.02 -3.82
CA TRP A 145 7.27 -8.49 -4.81
C TRP A 145 7.66 -8.98 -6.20
N ARG A 146 6.68 -9.60 -6.87
CA ARG A 146 6.84 -10.22 -8.19
C ARG A 146 5.88 -9.54 -9.16
N VAL A 147 6.34 -9.31 -10.38
CA VAL A 147 5.52 -8.73 -11.46
C VAL A 147 4.61 -9.80 -12.04
N CYS A 148 3.31 -9.53 -12.06
CA CYS A 148 2.30 -10.42 -12.61
C CYS A 148 1.63 -9.83 -13.85
N GLY A 149 0.89 -10.67 -14.54
CA GLY A 149 0.06 -10.29 -15.68
C GLY A 149 0.74 -10.58 -17.01
N ASP A 150 0.23 -9.91 -18.04
CA ASP A 150 0.84 -9.89 -19.35
C ASP A 150 1.82 -8.72 -19.40
N PRO A 151 3.14 -8.96 -19.49
CA PRO A 151 4.12 -7.90 -19.43
C PRO A 151 4.03 -6.91 -20.62
N PHE A 152 3.24 -7.17 -21.68
CA PHE A 152 3.12 -6.29 -22.86
C PHE A 152 1.73 -6.22 -23.51
#